data_AF-A0A060CJ36-F1
#
_entry.id   AF-A0A060CJ36-F1
#
_cell.length_a   1.000
_cell.length_b   1.000
_cell.length_c   1.000
_cell.angle_alpha   90.00
_cell.angle_beta   90.00
_cell.angle_gamma   90.00
#
_symmetry.space_group_name_H-M   'P 1'
#
loop_
_entity.id
_entity.type
_entity.pdbx_description
1 polymer ?
#
loop_
_entity_poly.entity_id
_entity_poly.type
_entity_poly.pdbx_seq_one_letter_code
_entity_poly.pdbx_strand_id
1 'polypeptide(L)'
;LLGITRGSRLAHEFDVTENLRTGANRLVVRVHQWSAMSYLEDQDMWWLGGIFRSVSLIETPAGGVGDVFIHADYDHEDGSGTLLVETTNPADVEIPELGIRMAAGESARIGTVSPWTAETPRLYDLVRVHTHGDSALPHRLPDRARRGRYAHRERPTDPA
;
A
#
# COMPACT_ATOMS: atom_id res chain seq x y z
N LEU A 1 -14.26 23.24 -6.72
CA LEU A 1 -14.01 22.07 -7.59
C LEU A 1 -12.83 21.32 -6.99
N LEU A 2 -12.98 20.04 -6.64
CA LEU A 2 -11.90 19.25 -6.04
C LEU A 2 -10.85 18.81 -7.09
N GLY A 3 -11.31 18.46 -8.29
CA GLY A 3 -10.44 18.18 -9.43
C GLY A 3 -11.16 17.45 -10.56
N ILE A 4 -10.38 17.04 -11.55
CA ILE A 4 -10.82 16.28 -12.73
C ILE A 4 -9.81 15.16 -12.95
N THR A 5 -10.29 13.93 -13.08
CA THR A 5 -9.43 12.75 -13.28
C THR A 5 -9.86 11.94 -14.49
N ARG A 6 -8.93 11.11 -14.97
CA ARG A 6 -9.10 10.17 -16.08
C ARG A 6 -8.45 8.83 -15.67
N GLY A 7 -8.84 7.75 -16.33
CA GLY A 7 -8.39 6.41 -15.98
C GLY A 7 -9.38 5.73 -15.03
N SER A 8 -9.92 4.59 -15.43
CA SER A 8 -11.03 3.91 -14.74
C SER A 8 -10.59 2.89 -13.70
N ARG A 9 -9.32 2.43 -13.75
CA ARG A 9 -8.84 1.27 -12.97
C ARG A 9 -7.99 1.57 -11.74
N LEU A 10 -7.54 2.81 -11.52
CA LEU A 10 -6.87 3.22 -10.28
C LEU A 10 -7.79 4.05 -9.40
N ALA A 11 -7.47 4.14 -8.12
CA ALA A 11 -8.16 5.05 -7.21
C ALA A 11 -7.74 6.49 -7.53
N HIS A 12 -8.67 7.43 -7.31
CA HIS A 12 -8.40 8.85 -7.36
C HIS A 12 -8.71 9.43 -6.00
N GLU A 13 -7.75 10.12 -5.42
CA GLU A 13 -7.83 10.68 -4.08
C GLU A 13 -7.82 12.21 -4.17
N PHE A 14 -8.62 12.86 -3.33
CA PHE A 14 -8.70 14.30 -3.24
C PHE A 14 -8.69 14.69 -1.77
N ASP A 15 -7.82 15.63 -1.41
CA ASP A 15 -7.90 16.27 -0.09
C ASP A 15 -9.14 17.16 -0.06
N VAL A 16 -9.98 16.94 0.95
CA VAL A 16 -11.22 17.67 1.19
C VAL A 16 -11.20 18.44 2.51
N THR A 17 -10.08 18.45 3.23
CA THR A 17 -9.95 18.98 4.61
C THR A 17 -10.51 20.41 4.70
N GLU A 18 -10.08 21.29 3.80
CA GLU A 18 -10.50 22.70 3.75
C GLU A 18 -11.91 22.92 3.19
N ASN A 19 -12.57 21.87 2.68
CA ASN A 19 -13.89 21.94 2.08
C ASN A 19 -15.00 21.35 2.95
N LEU A 20 -14.63 20.59 3.98
CA LEU A 20 -15.58 19.99 4.90
C LEU A 20 -16.08 21.02 5.91
N ARG A 21 -17.35 20.87 6.29
CA ARG A 21 -17.96 21.58 7.42
C ARG A 21 -18.58 20.59 8.40
N THR A 22 -18.76 21.02 9.64
CA THR A 22 -19.50 20.24 10.64
C THR A 22 -20.92 19.97 10.14
N GLY A 23 -21.37 18.71 10.26
CA GLY A 23 -22.70 18.28 9.85
C GLY A 23 -22.75 17.86 8.37
N ALA A 24 -23.80 18.29 7.67
CA ALA A 24 -24.12 17.79 6.34
C ALA A 24 -23.21 18.37 5.24
N ASN A 25 -22.60 17.48 4.47
CA ASN A 25 -21.80 17.81 3.29
C ASN A 25 -22.44 17.18 2.05
N ARG A 26 -22.23 17.78 0.87
CA ARG A 26 -22.74 17.27 -0.41
C ARG A 26 -21.60 17.10 -1.41
N LEU A 27 -21.36 15.86 -1.82
CA LEU A 27 -20.46 15.53 -2.91
C LEU A 27 -21.24 15.49 -4.23
N VAL A 28 -20.73 16.17 -5.26
CA VAL A 28 -21.29 16.15 -6.62
C VAL A 28 -20.22 15.68 -7.58
N VAL A 29 -20.48 14.58 -8.30
CA VAL A 29 -19.54 13.98 -9.25
C VAL A 29 -20.19 13.95 -10.63
N ARG A 30 -19.50 14.50 -11.63
CA ARG A 30 -19.89 14.40 -13.03
C ARG A 30 -19.01 13.35 -13.72
N VAL A 31 -19.62 12.27 -14.17
CA VAL A 31 -18.93 11.21 -14.90
C VAL A 31 -19.24 11.32 -16.39
N HIS A 32 -18.19 11.36 -17.20
CA HIS A 32 -18.30 11.27 -18.65
C HIS A 32 -17.96 9.86 -19.10
N GLN A 33 -18.82 9.25 -19.92
CA GLN A 33 -18.57 7.92 -20.47
C GLN A 33 -17.31 7.88 -21.34
N TRP A 34 -17.04 8.98 -22.07
CA TRP A 34 -15.99 9.08 -23.06
C TRP A 34 -14.98 10.17 -22.72
N SER A 35 -13.70 9.88 -22.99
CA SER A 35 -12.61 10.84 -22.90
C SER A 35 -11.46 10.45 -23.84
N ALA A 36 -10.45 11.31 -23.98
CA ALA A 36 -9.23 10.94 -24.70
C ALA A 36 -8.54 9.67 -24.13
N MET A 37 -8.67 9.41 -22.83
CA MET A 37 -8.09 8.21 -22.20
C MET A 37 -8.84 6.92 -22.57
N SER A 38 -10.06 7.01 -23.11
CA SER A 38 -10.80 5.83 -23.57
C SER A 38 -10.04 5.07 -24.67
N TYR A 39 -9.20 5.75 -25.46
CA TYR A 39 -8.31 5.08 -26.44
C TYR A 39 -7.26 4.16 -25.80
N LEU A 40 -6.94 4.35 -24.51
CA LEU A 40 -6.02 3.50 -23.75
C LEU A 40 -6.75 2.42 -22.94
N GLU A 41 -8.09 2.41 -22.98
CA GLU A 41 -8.96 1.50 -22.22
C GLU A 41 -9.82 0.61 -23.14
N ASP A 42 -9.29 0.27 -24.31
CA ASP A 42 -9.92 -0.58 -25.33
C ASP A 42 -9.67 -2.09 -25.08
N GLN A 43 -10.02 -2.55 -23.88
CA GLN A 43 -9.98 -3.99 -23.59
C GLN A 43 -11.19 -4.69 -24.22
N ASP A 44 -11.04 -5.96 -24.62
CA ASP A 44 -12.12 -6.80 -25.13
C ASP A 44 -13.10 -7.17 -24.00
N MET A 45 -14.01 -6.23 -23.69
CA MET A 45 -14.98 -6.31 -22.61
C MET A 45 -16.17 -5.37 -22.87
N TRP A 46 -17.18 -5.43 -22.01
CA TRP A 46 -18.31 -4.50 -22.07
C TRP A 46 -17.90 -3.06 -21.76
N TRP A 47 -18.41 -2.13 -22.56
CA TRP A 47 -18.21 -0.70 -22.38
C TRP A 47 -19.24 -0.14 -21.39
N LEU A 48 -18.80 0.05 -20.15
CA LEU A 48 -19.61 0.56 -19.05
C LEU A 48 -19.06 1.90 -18.55
N GLY A 49 -19.88 2.66 -17.82
CA GLY A 49 -19.48 3.93 -17.21
C GLY A 49 -20.13 4.14 -15.85
N GLY A 50 -19.82 5.28 -15.24
CA GLY A 50 -20.30 5.63 -13.90
C GLY A 50 -19.28 5.34 -12.79
N ILE A 51 -19.75 5.37 -11.55
CA ILE A 51 -18.96 5.05 -10.35
C ILE A 51 -19.21 3.58 -10.01
N PHE A 52 -18.28 2.71 -10.42
CA PHE A 52 -18.44 1.25 -10.33
C PHE A 52 -17.54 0.59 -9.27
N ARG A 53 -16.80 1.38 -8.50
CA ARG A 53 -16.01 0.95 -7.33
C ARG A 53 -16.33 1.81 -6.12
N SER A 54 -15.94 1.34 -4.94
CA SER A 54 -16.23 2.01 -3.67
C SER A 54 -15.74 3.45 -3.64
N VAL A 55 -16.52 4.29 -2.97
CA VAL A 55 -16.15 5.66 -2.58
C VAL A 55 -16.06 5.69 -1.07
N SER A 56 -14.92 6.14 -0.55
CA SER A 56 -14.66 6.24 0.88
C SER A 56 -14.17 7.63 1.23
N LEU A 57 -14.52 8.08 2.44
CA LEU A 57 -13.87 9.21 3.09
C LEU A 57 -12.96 8.63 4.17
N ILE A 58 -11.69 9.02 4.15
CA ILE A 58 -10.67 8.52 5.07
C ILE A 58 -10.11 9.71 5.85
N GLU A 59 -10.11 9.60 7.17
CA GLU A 59 -9.38 10.51 8.03
C GLU A 59 -7.94 10.00 8.17
N THR A 60 -6.98 10.88 7.89
CA THR A 60 -5.55 10.60 8.09
C THR A 60 -5.00 11.55 9.15
N PRO A 61 -4.30 11.06 10.18
CA PRO A 61 -3.76 11.92 11.22
C PRO A 61 -2.69 12.87 10.67
N ALA A 62 -2.57 14.04 11.30
CA ALA A 62 -1.53 14.99 10.98
C ALA A 62 -0.16 14.38 11.29
N GLY A 63 0.72 14.33 10.29
CA GLY A 63 2.05 13.71 10.44
C GLY A 63 2.05 12.19 10.40
N GLY A 64 0.93 11.54 10.04
CA GLY A 64 0.88 10.11 9.76
C GLY A 64 1.76 9.70 8.57
N VAL A 65 2.04 8.40 8.44
CA VAL A 65 2.81 7.87 7.30
C VAL A 65 1.93 7.83 6.05
N GLY A 66 2.40 8.48 4.97
CA GLY A 66 1.70 8.55 3.70
C GLY A 66 1.86 7.28 2.88
N ASP A 67 3.11 6.85 2.66
CA ASP A 67 3.44 5.60 1.96
C ASP A 67 4.37 4.71 2.78
N VAL A 68 4.20 3.40 2.63
CA VAL A 68 5.05 2.35 3.19
C VAL A 68 5.45 1.42 2.05
N PHE A 69 6.74 1.18 1.90
CA PHE A 69 7.30 0.20 0.98
C PHE A 69 7.97 -0.91 1.79
N ILE A 70 7.58 -2.15 1.52
CA ILE A 70 8.17 -3.33 2.17
C ILE A 70 8.90 -4.12 1.10
N HIS A 71 10.19 -4.32 1.31
CA HIS A 71 11.05 -5.20 0.53
C HIS A 71 11.35 -6.41 1.39
N ALA A 72 10.84 -7.57 0.98
CA ALA A 72 11.06 -8.82 1.68
C ALA A 72 11.51 -9.89 0.69
N ASP A 73 12.52 -10.66 1.09
CA ASP A 73 13.07 -11.75 0.28
C ASP A 73 13.35 -12.98 1.17
N TYR A 74 13.46 -14.14 0.54
CA TYR A 74 13.70 -15.44 1.16
C TYR A 74 14.87 -16.15 0.49
N ASP A 75 15.83 -16.58 1.29
CA ASP A 75 16.91 -17.44 0.86
C ASP A 75 16.53 -18.92 1.06
N HIS A 76 16.46 -19.66 -0.04
CA HIS A 76 16.08 -21.07 -0.03
C HIS A 76 17.23 -22.01 0.38
N GLU A 77 18.48 -21.54 0.37
CA GLU A 77 19.64 -22.35 0.72
C GLU A 77 19.74 -22.55 2.24
N ASP A 78 19.49 -21.49 3.01
CA ASP A 78 19.57 -21.51 4.47
C ASP A 78 18.25 -21.18 5.19
N GLY A 79 17.19 -20.89 4.43
CA GLY A 79 15.85 -20.58 4.94
C GLY A 79 15.72 -19.17 5.53
N SER A 80 16.74 -18.31 5.38
CA SER A 80 16.74 -16.97 5.97
C SER A 80 15.83 -15.99 5.24
N GLY A 81 15.32 -14.99 5.96
CA GLY A 81 14.57 -13.87 5.39
C GLY A 81 15.41 -12.59 5.37
N THR A 82 15.14 -11.69 4.42
CA THR A 82 15.60 -10.30 4.51
C THR A 82 14.40 -9.35 4.49
N LEU A 83 14.53 -8.23 5.22
CA LEU A 83 13.49 -7.23 5.33
C LEU A 83 14.09 -5.83 5.33
N LEU A 84 13.53 -4.96 4.49
CA LEU A 84 13.70 -3.51 4.53
C LEU A 84 12.33 -2.86 4.43
N VAL A 85 12.02 -1.95 5.36
CA VAL A 85 10.78 -1.19 5.35
C VAL A 85 11.10 0.29 5.20
N GLU A 86 10.61 0.93 4.15
CA GLU A 86 10.79 2.35 3.87
C GLU A 86 9.46 3.08 4.04
N THR A 87 9.50 4.28 4.61
CA THR A 87 8.32 5.09 4.88
C THR A 87 8.56 6.54 4.47
N THR A 88 7.48 7.28 4.18
CA THR A 88 7.61 8.72 3.84
C THR A 88 8.02 9.58 5.04
N ASN A 89 7.64 9.15 6.25
CA ASN A 89 7.94 9.84 7.50
C ASN A 89 8.70 8.86 8.41
N PRO A 90 9.62 9.33 9.27
CA PRO A 90 10.32 8.46 10.22
C PRO A 90 9.34 7.63 11.05
N ALA A 91 9.57 6.32 11.12
CA ALA A 91 8.71 5.45 11.88
C ALA A 91 9.40 4.21 12.44
N ASP A 92 8.90 3.72 13.57
CA ASP A 92 9.29 2.44 14.16
C ASP A 92 8.50 1.29 13.55
N VAL A 93 9.19 0.24 13.15
CA VAL A 93 8.68 -0.97 12.50
C VAL A 93 8.73 -2.12 13.49
N GLU A 94 7.60 -2.78 13.72
CA GLU A 94 7.50 -3.94 14.61
C GLU A 94 6.82 -5.14 13.93
N ILE A 95 7.50 -6.29 13.96
CA ILE A 95 6.96 -7.60 13.56
C ILE A 95 7.19 -8.57 14.72
N PRO A 96 6.24 -8.66 15.68
CA PRO A 96 6.44 -9.41 16.92
C PRO A 96 6.76 -10.88 16.70
N GLU A 97 6.13 -11.52 15.71
CA GLU A 97 6.34 -12.93 15.40
C GLU A 97 7.80 -13.21 14.99
N LEU A 98 8.44 -12.27 14.32
CA LEU A 98 9.84 -12.38 13.88
C LEU A 98 10.82 -11.77 14.89
N GLY A 99 10.35 -11.26 16.02
CA GLY A 99 11.17 -10.55 17.01
C GLY A 99 11.81 -9.27 16.47
N ILE A 100 11.22 -8.66 15.44
CA ILE A 100 11.77 -7.47 14.79
C ILE A 100 11.24 -6.20 15.45
N ARG A 101 12.16 -5.33 15.83
CA ARG A 101 11.91 -3.93 16.18
C ARG A 101 13.06 -3.07 15.67
N MET A 102 12.77 -2.20 14.70
CA MET A 102 13.78 -1.38 14.02
C MET A 102 13.19 -0.05 13.56
N ALA A 103 14.05 0.90 13.20
CA ALA A 103 13.60 2.10 12.50
C ALA A 103 13.37 1.80 11.01
N ALA A 104 12.39 2.45 10.39
CA ALA A 104 12.23 2.41 8.94
C ALA A 104 13.52 2.92 8.24
N GLY A 105 13.91 2.26 7.16
CA GLY A 105 15.17 2.46 6.44
C GLY A 105 16.28 1.49 6.89
N GLU A 106 16.14 0.80 8.02
CA GLU A 106 17.07 -0.24 8.44
C GLU A 106 16.75 -1.57 7.74
N SER A 107 17.79 -2.36 7.44
CA SER A 107 17.64 -3.71 6.90
C SER A 107 17.90 -4.74 7.98
N ALA A 108 17.05 -5.78 8.08
CA ALA A 108 17.31 -6.97 8.88
C ALA A 108 17.50 -8.20 8.02
N ARG A 109 18.40 -9.06 8.50
CA ARG A 109 18.40 -10.48 8.17
C ARG A 109 17.75 -11.24 9.31
N ILE A 110 16.75 -12.03 8.96
CA ILE A 110 15.97 -12.86 9.86
C ILE A 110 16.49 -14.29 9.72
N GLY A 111 16.48 -15.07 10.80
CA GLY A 111 16.79 -16.49 10.73
C GLY A 111 15.77 -17.26 9.89
N THR A 112 15.55 -18.53 10.20
CA THR A 112 14.60 -19.34 9.43
C THR A 112 13.20 -18.74 9.44
N VAL A 113 12.66 -18.44 8.25
CA VAL A 113 11.29 -17.96 8.05
C VAL A 113 10.51 -18.93 7.16
N SER A 114 9.19 -18.95 7.33
CA SER A 114 8.27 -19.58 6.38
C SER A 114 7.98 -18.61 5.23
N PRO A 115 8.30 -18.96 3.96
CA PRO A 115 8.00 -18.12 2.82
C PRO A 115 6.51 -18.15 2.46
N TRP A 116 6.05 -17.11 1.78
CA TRP A 116 4.76 -17.14 1.10
C TRP A 116 4.89 -17.94 -0.20
N THR A 117 3.98 -18.88 -0.44
CA THR A 117 3.77 -19.48 -1.77
C THR A 117 2.27 -19.48 -2.12
N ALA A 118 1.94 -19.76 -3.38
CA ALA A 118 0.54 -19.91 -3.78
C ALA A 118 -0.16 -21.10 -3.10
N GLU A 119 0.60 -22.16 -2.79
CA GLU A 119 0.13 -23.36 -2.09
C GLU A 119 0.08 -23.15 -0.57
N THR A 120 1.04 -22.40 -0.02
CA THR A 120 1.16 -22.09 1.40
C THR A 120 1.29 -20.58 1.60
N PRO A 121 0.17 -19.83 1.64
CA PRO A 121 0.19 -18.37 1.66
C PRO A 121 0.45 -17.83 3.07
N ARG A 122 1.59 -18.19 3.67
CA ARG A 122 2.01 -17.68 4.98
C ARG A 122 2.24 -16.17 4.90
N LEU A 123 1.65 -15.44 5.84
CA LEU A 123 1.80 -14.00 5.99
C LEU A 123 2.28 -13.68 7.41
N TYR A 124 3.06 -12.60 7.53
CA TYR A 124 3.44 -12.00 8.80
C TYR A 124 2.76 -10.64 8.91
N ASP A 125 2.23 -10.32 10.09
CA ASP A 125 1.59 -9.04 10.34
C ASP A 125 2.64 -7.97 10.66
N LEU A 126 2.67 -6.92 9.86
CA LEU A 126 3.39 -5.68 10.19
C LEU A 126 2.53 -4.89 11.16
N VAL A 127 2.90 -4.88 12.44
CA VAL A 127 2.01 -4.46 13.53
C VAL A 127 2.03 -2.96 13.75
N ARG A 128 3.14 -2.25 13.47
CA ARG A 128 3.19 -0.81 13.74
C ARG A 128 4.21 -0.06 12.91
N VAL A 129 3.79 1.17 12.57
CA VAL A 129 4.58 2.23 11.96
C VAL A 129 4.19 3.49 12.76
N HIS A 130 4.95 3.85 13.80
CA HIS A 130 4.66 5.04 14.62
C HIS A 130 5.44 6.25 14.12
N THR A 131 4.77 7.36 13.83
CA THR A 131 5.43 8.67 13.77
C THR A 131 5.46 9.27 15.17
N HIS A 132 6.56 9.94 15.53
CA HIS A 132 6.77 10.42 16.89
C HIS A 132 5.75 11.53 17.23
N GLY A 133 4.80 11.24 18.13
CA GLY A 133 3.80 12.20 18.62
C GLY A 133 2.32 11.76 18.58
N ASP A 134 1.99 10.59 18.01
CA ASP A 134 0.59 10.17 17.86
C ASP A 134 0.13 9.10 18.87
N SER A 135 -1.07 9.28 19.38
CA SER A 135 -1.70 8.43 20.40
C SER A 135 -2.24 7.14 19.79
N ALA A 136 -1.40 6.10 19.78
CA ALA A 136 -1.68 4.68 19.99
C ALA A 136 -2.99 4.02 19.49
N LEU A 137 -3.71 4.54 18.50
CA LEU A 137 -4.81 3.79 17.89
C LEU A 137 -4.27 2.86 16.80
N PRO A 138 -4.80 1.64 16.66
CA PRO A 138 -4.48 0.77 15.53
C PRO A 138 -5.05 1.38 14.26
N HIS A 139 -4.22 2.10 13.50
CA HIS A 139 -4.65 2.72 12.26
C HIS A 139 -4.59 1.73 11.11
N ARG A 140 -5.71 1.61 10.38
CA ARG A 140 -5.74 0.86 9.13
C ARG A 140 -4.95 1.67 8.11
N LEU A 141 -3.72 1.23 7.82
CA LEU A 141 -2.91 1.80 6.75
C LEU A 141 -3.75 1.93 5.46
N PRO A 142 -3.71 3.09 4.76
CA PRO A 142 -4.39 3.26 3.48
C PRO A 142 -3.91 2.19 2.50
N ASP A 143 -4.73 1.81 1.52
CA ASP A 143 -4.45 0.69 0.60
C ASP A 143 -3.08 0.79 -0.09
N ARG A 144 -2.53 2.01 -0.22
CA ARG A 144 -1.19 2.27 -0.78
C ARG A 144 -0.05 1.75 0.10
N ALA A 145 -0.20 1.77 1.42
CA ALA A 145 0.78 1.30 2.39
C ALA A 145 0.74 -0.23 2.65
N ARG A 146 -0.13 -0.97 1.93
CA ARG A 146 -0.25 -2.44 2.01
C ARG A 146 0.53 -3.19 0.93
N ARG A 147 1.26 -2.50 0.05
CA ARG A 147 1.94 -3.12 -1.09
C ARG A 147 3.37 -3.54 -0.70
N GLY A 148 3.50 -4.73 -0.10
CA GLY A 148 4.78 -5.43 -0.09
C GLY A 148 5.13 -5.89 -1.51
N ARG A 149 6.32 -5.55 -1.99
CA ARG A 149 6.86 -6.15 -3.22
C ARG A 149 7.66 -7.39 -2.81
N TYR A 150 7.15 -8.55 -3.18
CA TYR A 150 7.93 -9.77 -3.21
C TYR A 150 8.80 -9.74 -4.48
N ALA A 151 10.12 -9.72 -4.31
CA ALA A 151 11.05 -9.85 -5.42
C ALA A 151 11.64 -11.27 -5.36
N HIS A 152 11.25 -12.12 -6.30
CA HIS A 152 11.90 -13.42 -6.48
C HIS A 152 13.23 -13.19 -7.21
N ARG A 153 14.36 -13.44 -6.54
CA ARG A 153 15.67 -13.46 -7.22
C ARG A 153 15.80 -14.77 -8.00
N GLU A 154 15.63 -14.72 -9.32
CA GLU A 154 15.97 -15.86 -10.18
C GLU A 154 17.48 -16.16 -10.10
N ARG A 155 17.83 -17.44 -10.15
CA ARG A 155 19.22 -17.93 -10.09
C ARG A 155 20.09 -17.20 -11.13
N PRO A 156 21.36 -16.89 -10.82
CA PRO A 156 22.36 -16.77 -11.88
C PRO A 156 22.40 -18.10 -12.62
N THR A 157 22.13 -18.10 -13.92
CA THR A 157 22.39 -19.25 -14.78
C THR A 157 23.88 -19.57 -14.68
N ASP A 158 24.21 -20.81 -14.30
CA ASP A 158 25.58 -21.31 -14.37
C ASP A 158 26.14 -21.10 -15.78
N PRO A 159 27.35 -20.55 -15.95
CA PRO A 159 27.97 -20.49 -17.26
C PRO A 159 28.25 -21.90 -17.78
N ALA A 160 27.85 -22.14 -19.03
CA ALA A 160 28.03 -23.39 -19.76
C ALA A 160 29.51 -23.79 -19.96
#